data_AF-A0A3S0QN22-F1
#
_entry.id   AF-A0A3S0QN22-F1
#
_cell.length_a   1.000
_cell.length_b   1.000
_cell.length_c   1.000
_cell.angle_alpha   90.00
_cell.angle_beta   90.00
_cell.angle_gamma   90.00
#
_symmetry.space_group_name_H-M   'P 1'
#
loop_
_entity.id
_entity.type
_entity.pdbx_description
1 polymer ?
#
loop_
_entity_poly.entity_id
_entity_poly.type
_entity_poly.pdbx_seq_one_letter_code
_entity_poly.pdbx_strand_id
1 'polypeptide(L)' 'MYVFYTILFSQYEILGEEERLIDEYKLPLKENKESLEALLIKLNYEFIGDVNMWGFKSNNFISVAEIVIAD' A
#
# COMPACT_ATOMS: atom_id res chain seq x y z
N MET A 1 -2.48 4.75 -25.05
CA MET A 1 -1.29 4.62 -24.19
C MET A 1 -1.77 3.92 -22.94
N TYR A 2 -1.29 2.70 -22.66
CA TYR A 2 -1.71 1.98 -21.46
C TYR A 2 -0.89 2.50 -20.28
N VAL A 3 -1.57 3.00 -19.25
CA VAL A 3 -0.95 3.38 -17.98
C VAL A 3 -0.93 2.14 -17.12
N PHE A 4 0.26 1.73 -16.70
CA PHE A 4 0.43 0.65 -15.74
C PHE A 4 0.69 1.22 -14.36
N TYR A 5 0.27 0.47 -13.35
CA TYR A 5 0.43 0.81 -11.96
C TYR A 5 1.20 -0.29 -11.24
N THR A 6 1.75 0.06 -10.09
CA THR A 6 2.33 -0.86 -9.11
C THR A 6 1.96 -0.40 -7.71
N ILE A 7 2.34 -1.17 -6.70
CA ILE A 7 2.10 -0.87 -5.29
C ILE A 7 3.42 -0.51 -4.63
N LEU A 8 3.46 0.64 -3.95
CA LEU A 8 4.47 0.97 -2.96
C LEU A 8 3.94 0.57 -1.58
N PHE A 9 4.59 -0.40 -0.94
CA PHE A 9 4.29 -0.79 0.43
C PHE A 9 5.22 -0.04 1.38
N SER A 10 4.66 0.68 2.33
CA SER A 10 5.39 1.40 3.38
C SER A 10 4.94 0.85 4.74
N GLN A 11 5.87 0.30 5.50
CA GLN A 11 5.60 -0.28 6.81
C GLN A 11 6.08 0.65 7.91
N TYR A 12 5.20 0.95 8.84
CA TYR A 12 5.42 1.80 9.99
C TYR A 12 5.30 1.00 11.28
N GLU A 13 6.16 1.30 12.23
CA GLU A 13 6.06 0.89 13.63
C GLU A 13 5.49 2.04 14.46
N ILE A 14 4.52 1.75 15.31
CA ILE A 14 3.90 2.68 16.26
C ILE A 14 4.65 2.56 17.59
N LEU A 15 5.31 3.63 17.99
CA LEU A 15 6.05 3.77 19.25
C LEU A 15 5.33 4.79 20.14
N GLY A 16 4.31 4.34 20.88
CA GLY A 16 3.50 5.22 21.72
C GLY A 16 2.62 6.16 20.89
N GLU A 17 2.96 7.45 20.88
CA GLU A 17 2.26 8.48 20.08
C GLU A 17 2.94 8.78 18.73
N GLU A 18 4.10 8.16 18.47
CA GLU A 18 4.87 8.38 17.24
C GLU A 18 4.77 7.19 16.28
N GLU A 19 4.90 7.48 14.99
CA GLU A 19 5.03 6.49 13.92
C GLU A 19 6.41 6.59 13.27
N ARG A 20 7.04 5.45 13.02
CA ARG A 20 8.36 5.35 12.40
C ARG A 20 8.30 4.45 11.17
N LEU A 21 8.68 4.97 10.01
CA LEU A 21 8.90 4.14 8.81
C LEU A 21 10.06 3.17 9.07
N ILE A 22 9.80 1.86 8.92
CA ILE A 22 10.77 0.80 9.15
C ILE A 22 11.15 0.06 7.88
N ASP A 23 10.26 0.02 6.88
CA ASP A 23 10.53 -0.61 5.59
C ASP A 23 9.70 0.03 4.49
N GLU A 24 10.23 0.01 3.27
CA GLU A 24 9.53 0.46 2.07
C GLU A 24 9.93 -0.41 0.87
N TYR A 25 8.93 -0.95 0.20
CA TYR A 25 9.13 -1.88 -0.90
C TYR A 25 8.14 -1.64 -2.05
N LYS A 26 8.68 -1.43 -3.25
CA LYS A 26 7.90 -1.32 -4.48
C LYS A 26 7.73 -2.70 -5.11
N LEU A 27 6.49 -3.10 -5.35
CA LEU A 27 6.18 -4.39 -5.97
C LEU A 27 6.73 -4.43 -7.41
N PRO A 28 7.52 -5.44 -7.80
CA PRO A 28 8.07 -5.57 -9.15
C PRO A 28 7.01 -6.15 -10.11
N LEU A 29 5.82 -5.57 -10.11
CA LEU A 29 4.66 -5.95 -10.90
C LEU A 29 4.09 -4.70 -11.57
N LYS A 30 3.60 -4.84 -12.81
CA LYS A 30 2.93 -3.77 -13.55
C LYS A 30 1.55 -4.26 -13.98
N GLU A 31 0.50 -3.70 -13.42
CA GLU A 31 -0.89 -4.12 -13.67
C GLU A 31 -1.81 -2.91 -13.87
N ASN A 32 -3.06 -3.16 -14.27
CA ASN A 32 -4.10 -2.14 -14.19
C ASN A 32 -4.50 -1.88 -12.73
N LYS A 33 -5.04 -0.68 -12.47
CA LYS A 33 -5.41 -0.25 -11.11
C LYS A 33 -6.42 -1.20 -10.44
N GLU A 34 -7.46 -1.63 -11.16
CA GLU A 34 -8.52 -2.51 -10.64
C GLU A 34 -7.97 -3.86 -10.13
N SER A 35 -6.95 -4.40 -10.81
CA SER A 35 -6.31 -5.65 -10.43
C SER A 35 -5.48 -5.50 -9.15
N LEU A 36 -4.84 -4.35 -8.95
CA LEU A 36 -4.09 -4.04 -7.72
C LEU A 36 -5.03 -3.79 -6.54
N GLU A 37 -6.15 -3.09 -6.75
CA GLU A 37 -7.20 -2.92 -5.73
C GLU A 37 -7.77 -4.30 -5.30
N ALA A 38 -8.06 -5.17 -6.26
CA ALA A 38 -8.53 -6.53 -5.97
C ALA A 38 -7.48 -7.36 -5.20
N LEU A 39 -6.19 -7.16 -5.47
CA LEU A 39 -5.10 -7.78 -4.71
C LEU A 39 -5.07 -7.27 -3.27
N LEU A 40 -5.19 -5.96 -3.06
CA LEU A 40 -5.18 -5.34 -1.72
C LEU A 40 -6.37 -5.82 -0.87
N ILE A 41 -7.56 -5.93 -1.47
CA ILE A 41 -8.73 -6.52 -0.80
C ILE A 41 -8.45 -7.97 -0.37
N LYS A 42 -7.85 -8.79 -1.25
CA LYS A 42 -7.47 -10.18 -0.92
C LYS A 42 -6.44 -10.28 0.21
N LEU A 43 -5.60 -9.25 0.37
CA LEU A 43 -4.60 -9.15 1.43
C LEU A 43 -5.16 -8.51 2.72
N ASN A 44 -6.47 -8.25 2.79
CA ASN A 44 -7.16 -7.59 3.90
C ASN A 44 -6.69 -6.15 4.16
N TYR A 45 -6.25 -5.45 3.12
CA TYR A 45 -6.08 -4.00 3.20
C TYR A 45 -7.42 -3.31 3.03
N GLU A 46 -7.61 -2.23 3.78
CA GLU A 46 -8.82 -1.40 3.75
C GLU A 46 -8.50 -0.04 3.12
N PHE A 47 -9.47 0.53 2.41
CA PHE A 47 -9.32 1.86 1.84
C PHE A 47 -9.28 2.92 2.95
N ILE A 48 -8.24 3.77 3.00
CA ILE A 48 -8.02 4.73 4.10
C ILE A 48 -8.34 6.18 3.74
N GLY A 49 -9.10 6.42 2.66
CA GLY A 49 -9.67 7.73 2.33
C GLY A 49 -8.98 8.50 1.21
N ASP A 50 -7.82 8.04 0.74
CA ASP A 50 -7.18 8.56 -0.48
C ASP A 50 -7.34 7.55 -1.62
N VAL A 51 -7.66 8.07 -2.81
CA VAL A 51 -7.98 7.34 -4.05
C VAL A 51 -7.01 6.19 -4.36
N ASN A 52 -5.76 6.26 -3.90
CA ASN A 52 -4.74 5.24 -4.14
C ASN A 52 -4.18 4.59 -2.87
N MET A 53 -4.63 4.99 -1.68
CA MET A 53 -4.05 4.50 -0.43
C MET A 53 -4.94 3.49 0.28
N TRP A 54 -4.30 2.40 0.68
CA TRP A 54 -4.89 1.32 1.42
C TRP A 54 -4.06 1.04 2.67
N GLY A 55 -4.70 0.66 3.76
CA GLY A 55 -4.05 0.45 5.05
C GLY A 55 -4.40 -0.91 5.63
N PHE A 56 -3.43 -1.49 6.33
CA PHE A 56 -3.60 -2.67 7.15
C PHE A 56 -2.89 -2.42 8.49
N LYS A 57 -3.62 -2.54 9.60
CA LYS A 57 -3.04 -2.40 10.94
C LYS A 57 -2.93 -3.77 11.61
N SER A 58 -1.75 -4.08 12.15
CA SER A 58 -1.52 -5.27 12.95
C SER A 58 -0.68 -4.94 14.17
N ASN A 59 -1.25 -5.08 15.38
CA ASN A 59 -0.60 -4.71 16.64
C ASN A 59 -0.06 -3.27 16.60
N ASN A 60 1.26 -3.13 16.76
CA ASN A 60 2.00 -1.87 16.72
C ASN A 60 2.54 -1.57 15.32
N PHE A 61 2.06 -2.24 14.27
CA PHE A 61 2.49 -1.98 12.90
C PHE A 61 1.33 -1.47 12.06
N ILE A 62 1.61 -0.51 11.20
CA ILE A 62 0.74 -0.06 10.13
C ILE A 62 1.46 -0.36 8.83
N SER A 63 0.79 -1.03 7.92
CA SER A 63 1.24 -1.19 6.54
C SER A 63 0.35 -0.33 5.66
N VAL A 64 0.97 0.57 4.91
CA VAL A 64 0.30 1.40 3.90
C VAL A 64 0.69 0.86 2.53
N ALA A 65 -0.29 0.70 1.66
CA ALA A 65 -0.10 0.34 0.28
C ALA A 65 -0.62 1.48 -0.60
N GLU A 66 0.27 2.10 -1.37
CA GLU A 66 -0.07 3.14 -2.33
C GLU A 66 0.01 2.61 -3.76
N ILE A 67 -1.07 2.77 -4.53
CA ILE A 67 -1.09 2.46 -5.95
C ILE A 67 -0.47 3.63 -6.73
N VAL A 68 0.73 3.43 -7.27
CA VAL A 68 1.51 4.45 -8.00
C VAL A 68 1.68 4.07 -9.47
N ILE A 69 1.94 5.05 -10.33
CA ILE A 69 2.25 4.79 -11.75
C ILE A 69 3.56 4.00 -11.84
N ALA A 70 3.58 2.97 -12.68
CA ALA A 70 4.74 2.13 -12.89
C ALA A 70 5.59 2.67 -14.06
N ASP A 71 6.65 3.43 -13.72
CA ASP A 71 7.71 3.86 -14.66
C ASP A 71 8.32 2.69 -15.44
#